data_AF-A0A9E2JW26-F1
#
_entry.id   AF-A0A9E2JW26-F1
#
_cell.length_a   1.000
_cell.length_b   1.000
_cell.length_c   1.000
_cell.angle_alpha   90.00
_cell.angle_beta   90.00
_cell.angle_gamma   90.00
#
_symmetry.space_group_name_H-M   'P 1'
#
loop_
_entity.id
_entity.type
_entity.pdbx_description
1 polymer ?
#
loop_
_entity_poly.entity_id
_entity_poly.type
_entity_poly.pdbx_seq_one_letter_code
_entity_poly.pdbx_strand_id
1 'polypeptide(L)' 'MIPDLGKYAFAVLTSYGLSLGLLFALVGVSVARARRVKAELAKIEQRLKHHG' A
#
# COMPACT_ATOMS: atom_id res chain seq x y z
N MET A 1 1.43 15.04 30.08
CA MET A 1 2.87 15.34 30.06
C MET A 1 3.42 14.88 28.72
N ILE A 2 3.51 15.78 27.74
CA ILE A 2 4.28 15.51 26.53
C ILE A 2 5.70 15.98 26.89
N PRO A 3 6.71 15.09 26.92
CA PRO A 3 8.08 15.52 27.23
C PRO A 3 8.49 16.61 26.23
N ASP A 4 9.26 17.61 26.69
CA ASP A 4 9.77 18.63 25.79
C ASP A 4 10.73 17.96 24.79
N LEU A 5 10.20 17.70 23.61
CA LEU A 5 10.88 16.99 22.55
C LEU A 5 11.80 17.89 21.76
N GLY A 6 11.99 19.18 22.10
CA GLY A 6 12.67 20.20 21.27
C GLY A 6 13.67 19.67 20.23
N LYS A 7 14.74 18.99 20.68
CA LYS A 7 15.79 18.38 19.81
C LYS A 7 15.33 17.17 18.98
N TYR A 8 14.41 16.36 19.50
CA TYR A 8 13.93 15.10 18.92
C TYR A 8 12.64 15.24 18.12
N ALA A 9 11.93 16.38 18.20
CA ALA A 9 10.66 16.60 17.51
C ALA A 9 10.80 16.31 16.01
N PHE A 10 11.87 16.80 15.39
CA PHE A 10 12.18 16.54 13.99
C PHE A 10 12.48 15.06 13.72
N ALA A 11 13.31 14.42 14.55
CA ALA A 11 13.67 13.00 14.39
C ALA A 11 12.45 12.08 14.54
N VAL A 12 11.58 12.37 15.48
CA VAL A 12 10.35 11.61 15.74
C VAL A 12 9.34 11.82 14.62
N LEU A 13 9.12 13.06 14.18
CA LEU A 13 8.22 13.37 13.07
C LEU A 13 8.67 12.72 11.76
N THR A 14 9.97 12.79 11.44
CA THR A 14 10.53 12.16 10.24
C THR A 14 10.47 10.64 10.34
N SER A 15 10.71 10.06 11.52
CA SER A 15 10.58 8.62 11.74
C SER A 15 9.15 8.15 11.47
N TYR A 16 8.13 8.82 12.02
CA TYR A 16 6.74 8.49 11.73
C TYR A 16 6.37 8.74 10.26
N GLY A 17 6.82 9.86 9.68
CA GLY A 17 6.59 10.17 8.27
C GLY A 17 7.14 9.11 7.33
N LEU A 18 8.38 8.66 7.58
CA LEU A 18 9.02 7.60 6.81
C LEU A 18 8.34 6.25 7.02
N SER A 19 8.06 5.86 8.27
CA SER A 19 7.38 4.60 8.58
C SER A 19 6.00 4.54 7.93
N LEU A 20 5.19 5.59 8.08
CA LEU A 20 3.89 5.68 7.44
C LEU A 20 4.01 5.70 5.92
N GLY A 21 4.97 6.46 5.36
CA GLY A 21 5.23 6.48 3.92
C GLY A 21 5.55 5.11 3.36
N LEU A 22 6.41 4.33 4.03
CA LEU A 22 6.74 2.96 3.64
C LEU A 22 5.53 2.02 3.72
N LEU A 23 4.70 2.16 4.76
CA LEU A 23 3.46 1.39 4.88
C LEU A 23 2.48 1.71 3.76
N PHE A 24 2.27 2.99 3.45
CA PHE A 24 1.42 3.40 2.33
C PHE A 24 1.97 2.92 0.98
N ALA A 25 3.29 2.98 0.79
CA ALA A 25 3.93 2.46 -0.42
C ALA A 25 3.71 0.94 -0.55
N LEU A 26 3.93 0.19 0.53
CA LEU A 26 3.71 -1.26 0.56
C LEU A 26 2.26 -1.63 0.26
N VAL A 27 1.30 -0.96 0.90
CA VAL A 27 -0.13 -1.16 0.66
C VAL A 27 -0.49 -0.79 -0.78
N GLY A 28 0.02 0.34 -1.29
CA GLY A 28 -0.22 0.79 -2.66
C GLY A 28 0.28 -0.24 -3.69
N VAL A 29 1.49 -0.76 -3.51
CA VAL A 29 2.04 -1.84 -4.35
C VAL A 29 1.19 -3.11 -4.24
N SER A 30 0.78 -3.48 -3.03
CA SER A 30 -0.04 -4.67 -2.79
C SER A 30 -1.40 -4.58 -3.50
N VAL A 31 -2.06 -3.43 -3.42
CA VAL A 31 -3.33 -3.16 -4.11
C VAL A 31 -3.14 -3.14 -5.62
N ALA A 32 -2.08 -2.50 -6.13
CA ALA A 32 -1.79 -2.48 -7.56
C ALA A 32 -1.58 -3.90 -8.10
N ARG A 33 -0.86 -4.75 -7.37
CA ARG A 33 -0.68 -6.17 -7.71
C ARG A 33 -2.01 -6.92 -7.70
N ALA A 34 -2.82 -6.77 -6.65
CA ALA A 34 -4.11 -7.44 -6.55
C ALA A 34 -5.05 -7.07 -7.73
N ARG A 35 -5.05 -5.80 -8.13
CA ARG A 35 -5.84 -5.32 -9.28
C ARG A 35 -5.40 -5.96 -10.60
N ARG A 36 -4.09 -6.12 -10.80
CA ARG A 36 -3.55 -6.79 -12.01
C ARG A 36 -4.00 -8.25 -12.07
N VAL A 37 -3.83 -8.99 -10.98
CA VAL A 37 -4.25 -10.40 -10.88
C VAL A 37 -5.76 -10.54 -11.13
N LYS A 38 -6.57 -9.69 -10.50
CA LYS A 38 -8.03 -9.71 -10.72
C LYS A 38 -8.39 -9.45 -12.19
N ALA A 39 -7.69 -8.55 -12.87
CA ALA A 39 -7.91 -8.28 -14.29
C ALA A 39 -7.52 -9.46 -15.19
N GLU A 40 -6.46 -10.20 -14.84
CA GLU A 40 -6.08 -11.43 -15.54
C GLU A 40 -7.10 -12.54 -15.35
N LEU A 41 -7.57 -12.76 -14.12
CA LEU A 41 -8.64 -13.73 -13.84
C LEU A 41 -9.91 -13.40 -14.61
N ALA A 42 -10.35 -12.13 -14.62
CA ALA A 42 -11.56 -11.72 -15.34
C ALA A 42 -11.46 -12.00 -16.84
N LYS A 43 -10.28 -11.82 -17.46
CA LYS A 43 -10.05 -12.17 -18.87
C LYS A 43 -10.19 -13.67 -19.12
N ILE A 44 -9.72 -14.51 -18.19
CA ILE A 44 -9.84 -15.97 -18.28
C ILE A 44 -11.31 -16.40 -18.13
N GLU A 45 -12.01 -15.88 -17.12
CA GLU A 45 -13.43 -16.17 -16.89
C GLU A 45 -14.30 -15.79 -18.10
N GLN A 46 -14.04 -14.65 -18.74
CA GLN A 46 -14.75 -14.24 -19.95
C GLN A 46 -14.53 -15.19 -21.13
N ARG A 47 -13.31 -15.71 -21.32
CA ARG A 47 -13.02 -16.70 -22.37
C ARG A 47 -13.74 -18.01 -22.12
N LEU A 48 -13.83 -18.45 -20.86
CA LEU A 48 -14.48 -19.70 -20.49
C LEU A 48 -15.99 -19.62 -20.69
N LYS A 49 -16.64 -18.50 -20.32
CA LYS A 49 -18.07 -18.27 -20.53
C LYS A 49 -18.49 -18.27 -22.01
N HIS A 50 -17.57 -17.96 -22.93
CA HIS A 50 -17.85 -17.96 -24.36
C HIS A 50 -17.73 -19.35 -25.03
N HIS A 51 -17.15 -20.35 -24.35
CA HIS A 51 -16.96 -21.71 -24.88
C HIS A 51 -17.90 -22.76 -24.26
N GLY A 52 -18.93 -22.32 -23.53
CA GLY A 52 -19.99 -23.17 -22.99
C GLY A 52 -21.32 -22.94 -23.69
#